data_AF-A0A0G0Q8Y6-F1
#
_entry.id   AF-A0A0G0Q8Y6-F1
#
_cell.length_a   1.000
_cell.length_b   1.000
_cell.length_c   1.000
_cell.angle_alpha   90.00
_cell.angle_beta   90.00
_cell.angle_gamma   90.00
#
_symmetry.space_group_name_H-M   'P 1'
#
loop_
_entity.id
_entity.type
_entity.pdbx_description
1 polymer ?
#
loop_
_entity_poly.entity_id
_entity_poly.type
_entity_poly.pdbx_seq_one_letter_code
_entity_poly.pdbx_strand_id
1 'polypeptide(L)'
;MEKSKTLKLIYTFLIVVYFMAVLSILGLDLWNKFSGRNTQMSPYLYWLIFVGWLAIVYRFKGNSGFSLKPAMTLLVVASLLIIFGVREIGEILMKISFVGWMVGIGQSLYEKWRSS
;
A
#
# COMPACT_ATOMS: atom_id res chain seq x y z
N MET A 1 -25.89 6.65 -19.89
CA MET A 1 -24.64 5.99 -20.37
C MET A 1 -23.40 6.87 -20.17
N GLU A 2 -23.51 8.20 -20.26
CA GLU A 2 -22.40 9.15 -20.19
C GLU A 2 -21.72 9.26 -18.81
N LYS A 3 -22.49 9.31 -17.70
CA LYS A 3 -21.95 9.30 -16.32
C LYS A 3 -21.01 8.11 -16.03
N SER A 4 -21.25 6.95 -16.66
CA SER A 4 -20.41 5.74 -16.50
C SER A 4 -19.03 5.90 -17.15
N LYS A 5 -18.95 6.60 -18.29
CA LYS A 5 -17.66 6.89 -18.95
C LYS A 5 -16.85 7.89 -18.15
N THR A 6 -17.47 8.95 -17.64
CA THR A 6 -16.79 9.97 -16.82
C THR A 6 -16.19 9.38 -15.55
N LEU A 7 -16.96 8.54 -14.81
CA LEU A 7 -16.42 7.86 -13.62
C LEU A 7 -15.24 6.95 -13.96
N LYS A 8 -15.33 6.15 -15.04
CA LYS A 8 -14.22 5.28 -15.46
C LYS A 8 -12.95 6.09 -15.74
N LEU A 9 -13.09 7.24 -16.39
CA LEU A 9 -11.96 8.11 -16.75
C LEU A 9 -11.32 8.73 -15.50
N ILE A 10 -12.12 9.16 -14.52
CA ILE A 10 -11.64 9.65 -13.22
C ILE A 10 -10.87 8.55 -12.47
N TYR A 11 -11.39 7.33 -12.40
CA TYR A 11 -10.68 6.23 -11.74
C TYR A 11 -9.36 5.90 -12.42
N THR A 12 -9.33 5.83 -13.76
CA THR A 12 -8.09 5.59 -14.51
C THR A 12 -7.07 6.69 -14.25
N PHE A 13 -7.50 7.96 -14.26
CA PHE A 13 -6.64 9.09 -13.93
C PHE A 13 -6.06 8.98 -12.51
N LEU A 14 -6.89 8.69 -11.51
CA LEU A 14 -6.45 8.52 -10.12
C LEU A 14 -5.43 7.38 -9.96
N ILE A 15 -5.63 6.26 -10.67
CA ILE A 15 -4.68 5.14 -10.65
C ILE A 15 -3.34 5.57 -11.26
N VAL A 16 -3.36 6.28 -12.38
CA VAL A 16 -2.13 6.75 -13.05
C VAL A 16 -1.36 7.74 -12.16
N VAL A 17 -2.06 8.70 -11.55
CA VAL A 17 -1.45 9.65 -10.60
C VAL A 17 -0.86 8.93 -9.39
N TYR A 18 -1.57 7.93 -8.85
CA TYR A 18 -1.09 7.11 -7.75
C TYR A 18 0.22 6.37 -8.10
N PHE A 19 0.29 5.71 -9.26
CA PHE A 19 1.51 5.02 -9.68
C PHE A 19 2.67 5.99 -9.93
N MET A 20 2.40 7.16 -10.52
CA MET A 20 3.42 8.21 -10.67
C MET A 20 3.96 8.67 -9.30
N ALA A 21 3.09 8.85 -8.30
CA ALA A 21 3.51 9.22 -6.95
C ALA A 21 4.39 8.13 -6.31
N VAL A 22 4.00 6.84 -6.42
CA VAL A 22 4.81 5.72 -5.93
C VAL A 22 6.19 5.69 -6.59
N LEU A 23 6.25 5.78 -7.92
CA LEU A 23 7.51 5.77 -8.68
C LEU A 23 8.39 6.98 -8.34
N SER A 24 7.80 8.16 -8.13
CA SER A 24 8.53 9.35 -7.73
C SER A 24 9.17 9.20 -6.35
N ILE A 25 8.45 8.65 -5.37
CA ILE A 25 9.02 8.41 -4.03
C ILE A 25 10.09 7.31 -4.08
N LEU A 26 9.92 6.25 -4.89
CA LEU A 26 10.97 5.24 -5.11
C LEU A 26 12.23 5.86 -5.73
N GLY A 27 12.06 6.70 -6.76
CA GLY A 27 13.17 7.40 -7.39
C GLY A 27 13.91 8.33 -6.41
N LEU A 28 13.17 9.06 -5.57
CA LEU A 28 13.73 9.91 -4.53
C LEU A 28 14.45 9.11 -3.43
N ASP A 29 13.91 7.94 -3.01
CA ASP A 29 14.56 7.08 -2.02
C ASP A 29 15.89 6.51 -2.55
N LEU A 30 15.90 6.06 -3.82
CA LEU A 30 17.12 5.60 -4.50
C LEU A 30 18.12 6.74 -4.64
N TRP A 31 17.68 7.91 -5.10
CA TRP A 31 18.54 9.09 -5.23
C TRP A 31 19.16 9.51 -3.90
N ASN A 32 18.41 9.48 -2.80
CA ASN A 32 18.93 9.78 -1.47
C ASN A 32 20.00 8.78 -1.03
N LYS A 33 19.81 7.48 -1.30
CA LYS A 33 20.82 6.45 -1.02
C LYS A 33 22.11 6.66 -1.82
N PHE A 34 22.01 6.99 -3.11
CA PHE A 34 23.19 7.22 -3.96
C PHE A 34 23.88 8.56 -3.69
N SER A 35 23.14 9.59 -3.28
CA SER A 35 23.71 10.92 -2.97
C SER A 35 24.26 11.05 -1.55
N GLY A 36 24.29 9.96 -0.76
CA GLY A 36 24.80 9.97 0.61
C GLY A 36 23.95 10.79 1.60
N ARG A 37 22.71 11.12 1.24
CA ARG A 37 21.79 11.86 2.11
C ARG A 37 21.10 10.89 3.06
N ASN A 38 21.16 11.16 4.36
CA ASN A 38 20.49 10.36 5.41
C ASN A 38 18.96 10.54 5.48
N THR A 39 18.33 11.03 4.40
CA THR A 39 16.88 11.22 4.35
C THR A 39 16.20 9.97 3.81
N GLN A 40 15.74 9.11 4.72
CA GLN A 40 14.94 7.92 4.39
C GLN A 40 13.52 8.30 3.98
N MET A 41 13.14 7.96 2.74
CA MET A 41 11.80 8.18 2.18
C MET A 41 10.89 6.94 2.32
N SER A 42 11.45 5.83 2.82
CA SER A 42 10.76 4.56 3.11
C SER A 42 9.39 4.72 3.80
N PRO A 43 9.21 5.57 4.85
CA PRO A 43 7.93 5.63 5.55
C PRO A 43 6.81 6.20 4.68
N TYR A 44 7.12 7.19 3.82
CA TYR A 44 6.16 7.79 2.91
C TYR A 44 5.71 6.81 1.84
N LEU A 45 6.62 5.95 1.37
CA LEU A 45 6.32 4.86 0.47
C LEU A 45 5.32 3.87 1.08
N TYR A 46 5.52 3.48 2.34
CA TYR A 46 4.60 2.56 3.00
C TYR A 46 3.21 3.16 3.21
N TRP A 47 3.12 4.44 3.59
CA TRP A 47 1.85 5.15 3.70
C TRP A 47 1.12 5.28 2.37
N LEU A 48 1.85 5.66 1.31
CA LEU A 48 1.25 5.85 0.00
C LEU A 48 0.74 4.51 -0.54
N ILE A 49 1.53 3.45 -0.38
CA ILE A 49 1.09 2.12 -0.81
C ILE A 49 -0.10 1.63 0.03
N PHE A 50 -0.11 1.87 1.34
CA PHE A 50 -1.25 1.52 2.19
C PHE A 50 -2.56 2.17 1.73
N VAL A 51 -2.55 3.46 1.38
CA VAL A 51 -3.74 4.16 0.88
C VAL A 51 -4.24 3.55 -0.44
N GLY A 52 -3.34 3.22 -1.37
CA GLY A 52 -3.71 2.56 -2.61
C GLY A 52 -4.30 1.17 -2.40
N TRP A 53 -3.75 0.41 -1.45
CA TRP A 53 -4.21 -0.93 -1.14
C TRP A 53 -5.56 -0.94 -0.40
N LEU A 54 -5.82 0.05 0.46
CA LEU A 54 -7.15 0.28 1.05
C LEU A 54 -8.22 0.52 -0.01
N ALA A 55 -7.91 1.30 -1.05
CA ALA A 55 -8.83 1.52 -2.16
C ALA A 55 -9.15 0.23 -2.94
N ILE A 56 -8.18 -0.67 -3.07
CA ILE A 56 -8.37 -1.99 -3.69
C ILE A 56 -9.29 -2.86 -2.83
N VAL A 57 -9.02 -2.98 -1.52
CA VAL A 57 -9.88 -3.78 -0.62
C VAL A 57 -11.31 -3.26 -0.59
N TYR A 58 -11.49 -1.95 -0.50
CA TYR A 58 -12.81 -1.31 -0.55
C TYR A 58 -13.55 -1.64 -1.87
N ARG A 59 -12.86 -1.52 -3.00
CA ARG A 59 -13.45 -1.74 -4.34
C ARG A 59 -13.79 -3.20 -4.61
N PHE A 60 -12.95 -4.13 -4.17
CA PHE A 60 -13.15 -5.55 -4.42
C PHE A 60 -14.06 -6.23 -3.38
N LYS A 61 -14.49 -5.50 -2.33
CA LYS A 61 -15.13 -6.05 -1.12
C LYS A 61 -14.36 -7.28 -0.62
N GLY A 62 -13.02 -7.17 -0.66
CA GLY A 62 -12.13 -8.28 -0.35
C GLY A 62 -12.28 -8.66 1.11
N ASN A 63 -13.03 -9.73 1.37
CA ASN A 63 -13.33 -10.22 2.70
C ASN A 63 -12.45 -11.45 2.99
N SER A 64 -11.13 -11.36 2.76
CA SER A 64 -10.23 -12.40 3.27
C SER A 64 -10.09 -12.19 4.77
N GLY A 65 -10.92 -12.91 5.53
CA GLY A 65 -11.05 -12.76 6.98
C GLY A 65 -9.74 -13.04 7.75
N PHE A 66 -8.76 -13.69 7.12
CA PHE A 66 -7.61 -14.27 7.80
C PHE A 66 -6.29 -13.50 7.66
N SER A 67 -6.09 -12.71 6.59
CA SER A 67 -4.78 -12.09 6.30
C SER A 67 -4.81 -10.56 6.18
N LEU A 68 -5.91 -9.96 5.71
CA LEU A 68 -6.02 -8.50 5.56
C LEU A 68 -6.10 -7.77 6.91
N LYS A 69 -6.92 -8.25 7.85
CA LYS A 69 -7.09 -7.61 9.16
C LYS A 69 -5.81 -7.63 10.00
N PRO A 70 -5.12 -8.77 10.19
CA PRO A 70 -3.88 -8.79 10.95
C PRO A 70 -2.79 -7.93 10.32
N ALA A 71 -2.66 -7.97 8.98
CA ALA A 71 -1.67 -7.17 8.27
C ALA A 71 -1.94 -5.67 8.42
N MET A 72 -3.20 -5.23 8.41
CA MET A 72 -3.58 -3.84 8.66
C MET A 72 -3.28 -3.39 10.09
N THR A 73 -3.60 -4.20 11.09
CA THR A 73 -3.21 -3.93 12.49
C THR A 73 -1.70 -3.80 12.62
N LEU A 74 -0.95 -4.70 11.98
CA LEU A 74 0.51 -4.69 12.00
C LEU A 74 1.08 -3.43 11.34
N LEU A 75 0.44 -2.89 10.30
CA LEU A 75 0.85 -1.64 9.68
C LEU A 75 0.65 -0.44 10.61
N VAL A 76 -0.49 -0.38 11.30
CA VAL A 76 -0.81 0.71 12.23
C VAL A 76 0.17 0.68 13.41
N VAL A 77 0.42 -0.50 13.98
CA VAL A 77 1.41 -0.67 15.06
C VAL A 77 2.81 -0.28 14.58
N ALA A 78 3.21 -0.72 13.39
CA ALA A 78 4.50 -0.37 12.81
C ALA A 78 4.65 1.14 12.59
N SER A 79 3.58 1.80 12.14
CA SER A 79 3.54 3.26 11.94
C SER A 79 3.67 4.01 13.25
N LEU A 80 2.99 3.57 14.31
CA LEU A 80 3.11 4.14 15.64
C LEU A 80 4.55 3.99 16.18
N LEU A 81 5.16 2.82 16.00
CA LEU A 81 6.56 2.59 16.42
C LEU A 81 7.55 3.52 15.72
N ILE A 82 7.35 3.81 14.43
CA ILE A 82 8.15 4.79 13.70
C ILE A 82 7.95 6.21 14.27
N ILE A 83 6.72 6.59 14.60
CA ILE A 83 6.41 7.91 15.20
C ILE A 83 7.05 8.05 16.59
N PHE A 84 7.03 7.01 17.40
CA PHE A 84 7.62 7.00 18.75
C PHE A 84 9.15 6.81 18.76
N GLY A 85 9.81 6.85 17.59
CA GLY A 85 11.27 6.82 17.49
C GLY A 85 11.89 5.43 17.45
N VAL A 86 11.10 4.36 17.46
CA VAL A 86 11.56 2.97 17.33
C VAL A 86 11.62 2.57 15.84
N ARG A 87 12.42 3.31 15.09
CA ARG A 87 12.38 3.34 13.63
C ARG A 87 12.74 2.00 12.97
N GLU A 88 13.79 1.32 13.42
CA GLU A 88 14.24 0.05 12.82
C GLU A 88 13.20 -1.06 12.96
N ILE A 89 12.64 -1.23 14.17
CA ILE A 89 11.61 -2.24 14.43
C ILE A 89 10.32 -1.88 13.69
N GLY A 90 9.95 -0.60 13.68
CA GLY A 90 8.80 -0.10 12.93
C GLY A 90 8.92 -0.36 11.42
N GLU A 91 10.10 -0.16 10.82
CA GLU A 91 10.33 -0.47 9.40
C GLU A 91 10.24 -1.97 9.10
N ILE A 92 10.78 -2.82 9.97
CA ILE A 92 10.69 -4.29 9.82
C ILE A 92 9.21 -4.73 9.86
N LEU A 93 8.45 -4.23 10.84
CA LEU A 93 7.03 -4.56 10.97
C LEU A 93 6.21 -4.00 9.80
N MET A 94 6.55 -2.83 9.28
CA MET A 94 5.93 -2.30 8.06
C MET A 94 6.15 -3.22 6.86
N LYS A 95 7.37 -3.75 6.68
CA LYS A 95 7.67 -4.71 5.60
C LYS A 95 6.87 -6.01 5.76
N ILE A 96 6.79 -6.55 6.97
CA ILE A 96 6.03 -7.78 7.25
C ILE A 96 4.53 -7.55 6.99
N SER A 97 4.00 -6.43 7.48
CA SER A 97 2.62 -6.00 7.22
C SER A 97 2.33 -5.91 5.72
N PHE A 98 3.26 -5.33 4.96
CA PHE A 98 3.15 -5.19 3.52
C PHE A 98 3.03 -6.53 2.81
N VAL A 99 3.90 -7.48 3.16
CA VAL A 99 3.85 -8.85 2.61
C VAL A 99 2.54 -9.53 2.98
N GLY A 100 2.09 -9.40 4.23
CA GLY A 100 0.80 -9.93 4.67
C GLY A 100 -0.39 -9.37 3.88
N TRP A 101 -0.36 -8.08 3.54
CA TRP A 101 -1.35 -7.45 2.66
C TRP A 101 -1.29 -7.98 1.23
N MET A 102 -0.10 -8.13 0.64
CA MET A 102 0.07 -8.72 -0.69
C MET A 102 -0.52 -10.13 -0.77
N VAL A 103 -0.18 -10.97 0.21
CA VAL A 103 -0.71 -12.33 0.32
C VAL A 103 -2.22 -12.30 0.51
N GLY A 104 -2.75 -11.40 1.34
CA GLY A 104 -4.17 -11.31 1.61
C GLY A 104 -5.03 -10.84 0.45
N ILE A 105 -4.52 -9.92 -0.39
CA ILE A 105 -5.17 -9.57 -1.65
C ILE A 105 -5.06 -10.70 -2.66
N GLY A 106 -3.89 -11.32 -2.81
CA GLY A 106 -3.72 -12.47 -3.71
C GLY A 106 -4.70 -13.60 -3.39
N GLN A 107 -4.83 -13.93 -2.10
CA GLN A 107 -5.79 -14.92 -1.62
C GLN A 107 -7.24 -14.49 -1.90
N SER A 108 -7.60 -13.24 -1.62
CA SER A 108 -8.95 -12.73 -1.88
C SER A 108 -9.32 -12.75 -3.38
N LEU A 109 -8.36 -12.46 -4.27
CA LEU A 109 -8.56 -12.54 -5.72
C LEU A 109 -8.71 -14.00 -6.18
N TYR A 110 -7.89 -14.91 -5.64
CA TYR A 110 -7.96 -16.33 -5.96
C TYR A 110 -9.29 -16.96 -5.51
N GLU A 111 -9.75 -16.68 -4.30
CA GLU A 111 -11.06 -17.15 -3.79
C GLU A 111 -12.20 -16.66 -4.69
N LYS A 112 -12.15 -15.39 -5.11
CA LYS A 112 -13.16 -14.80 -5.99
C LYS A 112 -13.16 -15.42 -7.38
N TRP A 113 -11.98 -15.69 -7.96
CA TRP A 113 -11.85 -16.37 -9.24
C TRP A 113 -12.36 -17.81 -9.18
N ARG A 114 -12.04 -18.55 -8.11
CA ARG A 114 -12.51 -19.94 -7.92
C ARG A 114 -14.04 -20.05 -7.72
N SER A 115 -14.67 -18.99 -7.21
CA SER A 115 -16.12 -18.95 -6.96
C SER A 115 -16.96 -18.47 -8.15
N SER A 116 -16.33 -18.05 -9.26
CA SER A 116 -16.98 -17.52 -10.46
C SER A 116 -16.93 -18.50 -11.62
#